data_AF-A0A087E8W5-F1
#
_entry.id   AF-A0A087E8W5-F1
#
_cell.length_a   1.000
_cell.length_b   1.000
_cell.length_c   1.000
_cell.angle_alpha   90.00
_cell.angle_beta   90.00
_cell.angle_gamma   90.00
#
_symmetry.space_group_name_H-M   'P 1'
#
loop_
_entity.id
_entity.type
_entity.pdbx_description
1 polymer ?
#
loop_
_entity_poly.entity_id
_entity_poly.type
_entity_poly.pdbx_seq_one_letter_code
_entity_poly.pdbx_strand_id
1 'polypeptide(L)'
;MNQVTFTSMSSKTFVQDYLRSLYQINSNPSELIEKRHTIAKKFRMALWNLALNRFHESAEGWENDLNQAYGSPCFGVFTFNFIDYVLWRYREATNSDTDDSMRNGADPNSVPLIAAVNQDMTANGSDAYTDLSKFQSFTFRYRNSVEHLFPQDLVRRDTEGKLEVDKEHLNRLGNLCLLTRSENSKRSNINPTEKVKLFNIDDQSLKFRIMAAITQGPGWDNDAIDTHTENLHELISALINLRPLDC
;
A
#
# COMPACT_ATOMS: atom_id res chain seq x y z
N MET A 1 8.32 -11.46 -20.34
CA MET A 1 9.45 -10.55 -20.07
C MET A 1 8.98 -9.12 -20.28
N ASN A 2 8.53 -8.42 -19.24
CA ASN A 2 8.15 -7.02 -19.35
C ASN A 2 9.13 -6.17 -18.53
N GLN A 3 10.12 -5.60 -19.21
CA GLN A 3 10.99 -4.58 -18.65
C GLN A 3 10.21 -3.27 -18.50
N VAL A 4 10.15 -2.77 -17.26
CA VAL A 4 9.73 -1.39 -16.98
C VAL A 4 10.81 -0.47 -17.57
N THR A 5 10.50 0.15 -18.69
CA THR A 5 11.37 1.15 -19.31
C THR A 5 11.02 2.50 -18.69
N PHE A 6 11.94 3.08 -17.90
CA PHE A 6 11.83 4.46 -17.45
C PHE A 6 12.02 5.42 -18.64
N THR A 7 10.96 5.68 -19.39
CA THR A 7 10.94 6.67 -20.47
C THR A 7 10.64 8.05 -19.91
N SER A 8 11.61 8.69 -19.24
CA SER A 8 11.73 10.17 -19.18
C SER A 8 13.04 10.67 -18.52
N MET A 9 14.20 10.11 -18.84
CA MET A 9 15.49 10.77 -18.54
C MET A 9 16.41 10.55 -19.73
N SER A 10 16.71 11.63 -20.45
CA SER A 10 17.15 11.65 -21.85
C SER A 10 18.59 11.21 -22.13
N SER A 11 19.32 10.62 -21.18
CA SER A 11 20.53 9.86 -21.52
C SER A 11 20.87 8.82 -20.45
N LYS A 12 21.33 7.64 -20.87
CA LYS A 12 21.89 6.61 -19.98
C LYS A 12 23.06 7.17 -19.15
N THR A 13 23.79 8.15 -19.67
CA THR A 13 24.89 8.84 -18.98
C THR A 13 24.42 9.66 -17.79
N PHE A 14 23.29 10.36 -17.86
CA PHE A 14 22.82 11.19 -16.74
C PHE A 14 22.50 10.35 -15.49
N VAL A 15 21.75 9.26 -15.64
CA VAL A 15 21.42 8.38 -14.51
C VAL A 15 22.70 7.75 -13.94
N GLN A 16 23.64 7.38 -14.81
CA GLN A 16 24.94 6.86 -14.40
C GLN A 16 25.77 7.89 -13.62
N ASP A 17 25.85 9.13 -14.08
CA ASP A 17 26.61 10.19 -13.44
C ASP A 17 25.96 10.66 -12.13
N TYR A 18 24.62 10.69 -12.08
CA TYR A 18 23.87 10.93 -10.85
C TYR A 18 24.11 9.82 -9.80
N LEU A 19 24.07 8.55 -10.21
CA LEU A 19 24.37 7.44 -9.31
C LEU A 19 25.85 7.43 -8.88
N ARG A 20 26.79 7.80 -9.76
CA ARG A 20 28.20 7.97 -9.39
C ARG A 20 28.36 9.04 -8.31
N SER A 21 27.70 10.19 -8.48
CA SER A 21 27.70 11.28 -7.51
C SER A 21 27.09 10.84 -6.17
N LEU A 22 25.90 10.24 -6.19
CA LEU A 22 25.19 9.81 -4.98
C LEU A 22 25.95 8.74 -4.18
N TYR A 23 26.59 7.80 -4.87
CA TYR A 23 27.27 6.66 -4.22
C TYR A 23 28.78 6.82 -4.15
N GLN A 24 29.31 8.00 -4.52
CA GLN A 24 30.74 8.32 -4.56
C GLN A 24 31.54 7.27 -5.35
N ILE A 25 30.96 6.77 -6.43
CA ILE A 25 31.57 5.72 -7.26
C ILE A 25 32.49 6.41 -8.27
N ASN A 26 33.78 6.43 -7.96
CA ASN A 26 34.83 6.97 -8.85
C ASN A 26 35.22 6.02 -10.00
N SER A 27 34.40 5.00 -10.26
CA SER A 27 34.77 3.84 -11.08
C SER A 27 34.29 3.88 -12.53
N ASN A 28 35.03 3.17 -13.40
CA ASN A 28 34.72 2.93 -14.81
C ASN A 28 33.35 2.20 -14.98
N PRO A 29 32.63 2.39 -16.11
CA PRO A 29 31.33 1.76 -16.39
C PRO A 29 31.21 0.24 -16.13
N SER A 30 32.29 -0.51 -16.29
CA SER A 30 32.37 -1.96 -16.09
C SER A 30 32.24 -2.34 -14.61
N GLU A 31 32.85 -1.57 -13.71
CA GLU A 31 32.75 -1.79 -12.26
C GLU A 31 31.37 -1.37 -11.73
N LEU A 32 30.73 -0.37 -12.36
CA LEU A 32 29.32 -0.04 -12.09
C LEU A 32 28.38 -1.18 -12.47
N ILE A 33 28.64 -1.86 -13.59
CA ILE A 33 27.87 -3.05 -14.01
C ILE A 33 28.08 -4.18 -13.00
N GLU A 34 29.30 -4.38 -12.52
CA GLU A 34 29.62 -5.38 -11.49
C GLU A 34 28.94 -5.06 -10.14
N LYS A 35 28.95 -3.78 -9.72
CA LYS A 35 28.37 -3.32 -8.45
C LYS A 35 26.89 -2.94 -8.53
N ARG A 36 26.23 -3.07 -9.69
CA ARG A 36 24.85 -2.61 -9.93
C ARG A 36 23.85 -3.14 -8.90
N HIS A 37 24.02 -4.39 -8.48
CA HIS A 37 23.13 -5.03 -7.50
C HIS A 37 23.29 -4.41 -6.11
N THR A 38 24.52 -4.17 -5.67
CA THR A 38 24.83 -3.50 -4.40
C THR A 38 24.33 -2.06 -4.37
N ILE A 39 24.52 -1.32 -5.46
CA ILE A 39 24.04 0.06 -5.60
C ILE A 39 22.51 0.10 -5.54
N ALA A 40 21.86 -0.75 -6.32
CA ALA A 40 20.40 -0.85 -6.32
C ALA A 40 19.86 -1.25 -4.95
N LYS A 41 20.54 -2.14 -4.22
CA LYS A 41 20.21 -2.50 -2.84
C LYS A 41 20.29 -1.29 -1.90
N LYS A 42 21.41 -0.54 -1.92
CA LYS A 42 21.58 0.68 -1.11
C LYS A 42 20.54 1.75 -1.45
N PHE A 43 20.20 1.90 -2.74
CA PHE A 43 19.17 2.84 -3.19
C PHE A 43 17.78 2.46 -2.69
N ARG A 44 17.40 1.19 -2.81
CA ARG A 44 16.13 0.69 -2.27
C ARG A 44 16.04 0.91 -0.76
N MET A 45 17.13 0.69 -0.04
CA MET A 45 17.18 0.88 1.42
C MET A 45 17.08 2.36 1.81
N ALA A 46 17.73 3.26 1.07
CA ALA A 46 17.59 4.70 1.28
C ALA A 46 16.17 5.20 1.01
N LEU A 47 15.53 4.73 -0.07
CA LEU A 47 14.12 5.04 -0.37
C LEU A 47 13.18 4.48 0.69
N TRP A 48 13.44 3.27 1.17
CA TRP A 48 12.69 2.66 2.27
C TRP A 48 12.77 3.53 3.54
N ASN A 49 13.98 3.89 3.96
CA ASN A 49 14.19 4.73 5.14
C ASN A 49 13.54 6.11 4.97
N LEU A 50 13.65 6.72 3.79
CA LEU A 50 12.98 7.99 3.50
C LEU A 50 11.46 7.85 3.61
N ALA A 51 10.89 6.79 3.02
CA ALA A 51 9.45 6.56 3.07
C ALA A 51 8.95 6.27 4.48
N LEU A 52 9.70 5.48 5.26
CA LEU A 52 9.40 5.16 6.64
C LEU A 52 9.49 6.39 7.54
N ASN A 53 10.57 7.18 7.42
CA ASN A 53 10.71 8.44 8.16
C ASN A 53 9.58 9.41 7.82
N ARG A 54 9.25 9.52 6.53
CA ARG A 54 8.15 10.39 6.09
C ARG A 54 6.80 9.89 6.60
N PHE A 55 6.60 8.57 6.66
CA PHE A 55 5.43 7.97 7.28
C PHE A 55 5.38 8.38 8.75
N HIS A 56 6.42 8.13 9.54
CA HIS A 56 6.51 8.53 10.95
C HIS A 56 6.24 10.02 11.18
N GLU A 57 6.84 10.92 10.40
CA GLU A 57 6.58 12.36 10.47
C GLU A 57 5.13 12.72 10.17
N SER A 58 4.50 12.01 9.22
CA SER A 58 3.10 12.25 8.81
C SER A 58 2.07 11.53 9.69
N ALA A 59 2.53 10.58 10.50
CA ALA A 59 1.74 9.62 11.24
C ALA A 59 2.05 9.71 12.75
N GLU A 60 2.62 10.81 13.23
CA GLU A 60 2.83 11.01 14.66
C GLU A 60 1.47 11.01 15.36
N GLY A 61 1.20 9.99 16.19
CA GLY A 61 -0.12 9.77 16.80
C GLY A 61 -1.12 8.97 15.95
N TRP A 62 -0.70 8.35 14.84
CA TRP A 62 -1.58 7.59 13.95
C TRP A 62 -2.38 6.48 14.64
N GLU A 63 -1.82 5.84 15.66
CA GLU A 63 -2.50 4.83 16.49
C GLU A 63 -3.75 5.40 17.18
N ASN A 64 -3.70 6.68 17.58
CA ASN A 64 -4.84 7.40 18.14
C ASN A 64 -5.83 7.86 17.05
N ASP A 65 -5.34 8.12 15.82
CA ASP A 65 -6.16 8.52 14.68
C ASP A 65 -6.94 7.36 14.04
N LEU A 66 -6.47 6.11 14.20
CA LEU A 66 -7.18 4.91 13.71
C LEU A 66 -8.56 4.74 14.33
N ASN A 67 -8.71 5.16 15.59
CA ASN A 67 -9.94 5.05 16.37
C ASN A 67 -10.69 6.38 16.48
N GLN A 68 -10.29 7.42 15.73
CA GLN A 68 -10.87 8.74 15.86
C GLN A 68 -12.29 8.76 15.24
N ALA A 69 -13.30 8.58 16.10
CA ALA A 69 -14.72 8.58 15.76
C ALA A 69 -15.23 9.94 15.20
N TYR A 70 -14.52 11.04 15.47
CA TYR A 70 -14.91 12.40 15.08
C TYR A 70 -13.73 13.24 14.59
N GLY A 71 -13.83 13.76 13.36
CA GLY A 71 -12.80 14.60 12.73
C GLY A 71 -12.55 14.24 11.27
N SER A 72 -11.91 15.12 10.50
CA SER A 72 -11.33 14.74 9.21
C SER A 72 -10.04 13.97 9.49
N PRO A 73 -9.90 12.73 9.00
CA PRO A 73 -8.71 11.93 9.30
C PRO A 73 -7.45 12.65 8.79
N CYS A 74 -6.41 12.71 9.62
CA CYS A 74 -5.11 13.30 9.26
C CYS A 74 -4.28 12.43 8.31
N PHE A 75 -4.89 11.46 7.62
CA PHE A 75 -4.19 10.61 6.65
C PHE A 75 -3.97 11.35 5.33
N GLY A 76 -2.73 11.79 5.12
CA GLY A 76 -2.31 12.39 3.85
C GLY A 76 -2.29 11.37 2.70
N VAL A 77 -2.27 11.87 1.46
CA VAL A 77 -2.10 11.05 0.23
C VAL A 77 -0.87 10.14 0.31
N PHE A 78 0.19 10.58 1.00
CA PHE A 78 1.41 9.80 1.19
C PHE A 78 1.13 8.51 1.96
N THR A 79 0.36 8.56 3.04
CA THR A 79 -0.01 7.41 3.89
C THR A 79 -0.60 6.28 3.04
N PHE A 80 -1.55 6.59 2.15
CA PHE A 80 -2.17 5.58 1.31
C PHE A 80 -1.23 5.02 0.23
N ASN A 81 -0.36 5.85 -0.36
CA ASN A 81 0.66 5.34 -1.28
C ASN A 81 1.65 4.42 -0.56
N PHE A 82 1.99 4.74 0.69
CA PHE A 82 2.84 3.90 1.52
C PHE A 82 2.15 2.56 1.84
N ILE A 83 0.86 2.56 2.18
CA ILE A 83 0.08 1.33 2.37
C ILE A 83 0.10 0.44 1.11
N ASP A 84 -0.15 1.01 -0.07
CA ASP A 84 -0.06 0.26 -1.32
C ASP A 84 1.35 -0.29 -1.55
N TYR A 85 2.38 0.47 -1.18
CA TYR A 85 3.76 0.02 -1.26
C TYR A 85 4.05 -1.15 -0.32
N VAL A 86 3.58 -1.08 0.90
CA VAL A 86 3.65 -2.13 1.92
C VAL A 86 2.96 -3.41 1.46
N LEU A 87 1.74 -3.32 0.93
CA LEU A 87 1.00 -4.46 0.39
C LEU A 87 1.70 -5.09 -0.81
N TRP A 88 2.23 -4.26 -1.71
CA TRP A 88 3.02 -4.73 -2.86
C TRP A 88 4.28 -5.46 -2.38
N ARG A 89 4.97 -4.94 -1.36
CA ARG A 89 6.16 -5.58 -0.77
C ARG A 89 5.83 -6.93 -0.14
N TYR A 90 4.74 -7.03 0.61
CA TYR A 90 4.27 -8.28 1.19
C TYR A 90 4.00 -9.34 0.08
N ARG A 91 3.41 -8.92 -1.04
CA ARG A 91 3.20 -9.76 -2.22
C ARG A 91 4.50 -10.26 -2.87
N GLU A 92 5.47 -9.37 -3.09
CA GLU A 92 6.75 -9.76 -3.70
C GLU A 92 7.48 -10.80 -2.84
N ALA A 93 7.39 -10.61 -1.53
CA ALA A 93 8.01 -11.49 -0.57
C ALA A 93 7.37 -12.89 -0.60
N THR A 94 6.04 -12.98 -0.55
CA THR A 94 5.30 -14.25 -0.56
C THR A 94 5.38 -15.03 -1.88
N ASN A 95 5.53 -14.37 -3.03
CA ASN A 95 5.74 -15.08 -4.32
C ASN A 95 7.16 -15.65 -4.47
N SER A 96 8.13 -15.17 -3.69
CA SER A 96 9.54 -15.55 -3.84
C SER A 96 9.88 -16.98 -3.41
N ASP A 97 8.93 -17.72 -2.80
CA ASP A 97 9.06 -19.15 -2.49
C ASP A 97 8.99 -20.06 -3.73
N THR A 98 8.72 -19.52 -4.94
CA THR A 98 8.53 -20.32 -6.17
C THR A 98 9.59 -20.17 -7.26
N ASP A 99 10.60 -19.29 -7.13
CA ASP A 99 11.67 -19.16 -8.15
C ASP A 99 13.04 -18.79 -7.53
N ASP A 100 13.86 -19.83 -7.30
CA ASP A 100 15.21 -19.78 -6.72
C ASP A 100 16.20 -18.90 -7.55
N SER A 101 15.82 -18.51 -8.78
CA SER A 101 16.66 -17.73 -9.70
C SER A 101 16.72 -16.21 -9.41
N MET A 102 15.85 -15.67 -8.54
CA MET A 102 15.82 -14.24 -8.18
C MET A 102 16.43 -13.89 -6.80
N ARG A 103 16.98 -14.87 -6.07
CA ARG A 103 17.60 -14.67 -4.74
C ARG A 103 18.71 -13.61 -4.69
N ASN A 104 19.38 -13.34 -5.82
CA ASN A 104 20.45 -12.33 -5.88
C ASN A 104 19.96 -10.87 -5.96
N GLY A 105 18.63 -10.65 -5.99
CA GLY A 105 18.01 -9.32 -5.98
C GLY A 105 16.96 -9.12 -4.88
N ALA A 106 16.62 -10.19 -4.14
CA ALA A 106 15.60 -10.17 -3.10
C ALA A 106 15.98 -9.14 -2.02
N ASP A 107 15.00 -8.29 -1.68
CA ASP A 107 15.18 -7.30 -0.62
C ASP A 107 15.32 -8.06 0.71
N PRO A 108 16.41 -7.87 1.48
CA PRO A 108 16.64 -8.60 2.73
C PRO A 108 15.52 -8.41 3.77
N ASN A 109 14.67 -7.40 3.63
CA ASN A 109 13.55 -7.15 4.55
C ASN A 109 12.25 -7.88 4.12
N SER A 110 12.26 -8.63 3.01
CA SER A 110 11.08 -9.35 2.51
C SER A 110 10.71 -10.57 3.36
N VAL A 111 11.66 -11.39 3.77
CA VAL A 111 11.41 -12.62 4.54
C VAL A 111 10.87 -12.34 5.96
N PRO A 112 11.42 -11.38 6.74
CA PRO A 112 10.87 -11.02 8.05
C PRO A 112 9.44 -10.45 7.97
N LEU A 113 9.12 -9.75 6.87
CA LEU A 113 7.80 -9.18 6.61
C LEU A 113 6.72 -10.26 6.44
N ILE A 114 7.00 -11.31 5.67
CA ILE A 114 6.05 -12.42 5.49
C ILE A 114 5.82 -13.15 6.81
N ALA A 115 6.90 -13.43 7.56
CA ALA A 115 6.83 -14.20 8.79
C ALA A 115 6.04 -13.46 9.89
N ALA A 116 6.23 -12.13 10.01
CA ALA A 116 5.48 -11.30 10.94
C ALA A 116 4.00 -11.17 10.54
N VAL A 117 3.70 -11.08 9.25
CA VAL A 117 2.31 -10.87 8.77
C VAL A 117 1.49 -12.17 8.71
N ASN A 118 2.12 -13.31 8.38
CA ASN A 118 1.40 -14.59 8.24
C ASN A 118 0.97 -15.22 9.58
N GLN A 119 1.68 -14.93 10.69
CA GLN A 119 1.31 -15.49 12.00
C GLN A 119 0.04 -14.84 12.57
N ASP A 120 -0.18 -13.56 12.30
CA ASP A 120 -1.29 -12.80 12.90
C ASP A 120 -2.51 -12.68 11.95
N MET A 121 -2.32 -12.48 10.64
CA MET A 121 -3.46 -12.30 9.72
C MET A 121 -4.24 -13.58 9.39
N THR A 122 -3.63 -14.76 9.56
CA THR A 122 -4.33 -16.05 9.35
C THR A 122 -5.33 -16.36 10.46
N ALA A 123 -5.19 -15.75 11.63
CA ALA A 123 -6.13 -15.89 12.74
C ALA A 123 -7.46 -15.13 12.50
N ASN A 124 -7.43 -14.05 11.72
CA ASN A 124 -8.59 -13.20 11.42
C ASN A 124 -9.38 -13.63 10.17
N GLY A 125 -9.03 -14.75 9.53
CA GLY A 125 -9.87 -15.44 8.53
C GLY A 125 -10.13 -14.70 7.20
N SER A 126 -9.47 -13.58 6.92
CA SER A 126 -9.68 -12.82 5.69
C SER A 126 -8.87 -13.38 4.51
N ASP A 127 -9.55 -14.06 3.58
CA ASP A 127 -9.02 -14.49 2.28
C ASP A 127 -8.54 -13.31 1.40
N ALA A 128 -9.01 -12.09 1.68
CA ALA A 128 -8.74 -10.89 0.88
C ALA A 128 -7.26 -10.45 0.94
N TYR A 129 -6.57 -10.70 2.06
CA TYR A 129 -5.14 -10.39 2.22
C TYR A 129 -4.23 -11.52 1.78
N THR A 130 -4.71 -12.76 1.87
CA THR A 130 -3.92 -13.98 1.62
C THR A 130 -4.01 -14.45 0.16
N ASP A 131 -5.06 -14.07 -0.58
CA ASP A 131 -5.14 -14.31 -2.02
C ASP A 131 -4.34 -13.27 -2.84
N LEU A 132 -3.06 -13.56 -3.00
CA LEU A 132 -2.09 -12.74 -3.73
C LEU A 132 -2.38 -12.64 -5.24
N SER A 133 -3.27 -13.47 -5.79
CA SER A 133 -3.67 -13.35 -7.20
C SER A 133 -4.29 -11.97 -7.48
N LYS A 134 -4.98 -11.39 -6.49
CA LYS A 134 -5.57 -10.06 -6.54
C LYS A 134 -4.55 -8.94 -6.69
N PHE A 135 -3.28 -9.20 -6.38
CA PHE A 135 -2.17 -8.24 -6.49
C PHE A 135 -1.38 -8.41 -7.77
N GLN A 136 -1.69 -9.41 -8.60
CA GLN A 136 -1.05 -9.59 -9.89
C GLN A 136 -1.27 -8.36 -10.78
N SER A 137 -0.30 -8.07 -11.64
CA SER A 137 -0.31 -6.95 -12.60
C SER A 137 -0.45 -5.55 -11.99
N PHE A 138 -0.36 -5.40 -10.66
CA PHE A 138 -0.40 -4.10 -10.04
C PHE A 138 0.77 -3.22 -10.49
N THR A 139 0.46 -1.96 -10.79
CA THR A 139 1.43 -0.92 -11.09
C THR A 139 1.10 0.32 -10.29
N PHE A 140 2.11 0.96 -9.71
CA PHE A 140 1.92 2.28 -9.12
C PHE A 140 1.48 3.28 -10.20
N ARG A 141 0.46 4.06 -9.86
CA ARG A 141 -0.07 5.14 -10.71
C ARG A 141 -0.26 6.36 -9.83
N TYR A 142 -0.23 7.54 -10.45
CA TYR A 142 -0.52 8.78 -9.75
C TYR A 142 -1.98 8.78 -9.29
N ARG A 143 -2.18 8.79 -7.97
CA ARG A 143 -3.48 8.88 -7.30
C ARG A 143 -3.35 9.92 -6.19
N ASN A 144 -4.33 10.81 -6.08
CA ASN A 144 -4.24 12.00 -5.23
C ASN A 144 -5.59 12.44 -4.65
N SER A 145 -6.58 11.52 -4.64
CA SER A 145 -7.90 11.76 -4.08
C SER A 145 -8.20 10.65 -3.08
N VAL A 146 -8.36 11.00 -1.80
CA VAL A 146 -8.85 10.06 -0.79
C VAL A 146 -10.35 9.89 -1.00
N GLU A 147 -10.82 8.65 -1.00
CA GLU A 147 -12.22 8.27 -1.21
C GLU A 147 -12.68 7.34 -0.10
N HIS A 148 -13.88 7.59 0.40
CA HIS A 148 -14.59 6.67 1.28
C HIS A 148 -15.23 5.55 0.45
N LEU A 149 -15.09 4.28 0.83
CA LEU A 149 -15.84 3.22 0.16
C LEU A 149 -17.32 3.30 0.53
N PHE A 150 -17.63 3.29 1.83
CA PHE A 150 -18.96 3.67 2.30
C PHE A 150 -19.06 5.20 2.38
N PRO A 151 -19.89 5.85 1.55
CA PRO A 151 -19.89 7.30 1.41
C PRO A 151 -20.54 8.00 2.62
N GLN A 152 -19.91 9.08 3.10
CA GLN A 152 -20.43 9.89 4.21
C GLN A 152 -21.84 10.44 3.92
N ASP A 153 -22.12 10.74 2.65
CA ASP A 153 -23.36 11.32 2.17
C ASP A 153 -24.58 10.41 2.39
N LEU A 154 -24.40 9.09 2.34
CA LEU A 154 -25.49 8.15 2.67
C LEU A 154 -25.84 8.25 4.15
N VAL A 155 -24.83 8.28 5.02
CA VAL A 155 -25.03 8.40 6.48
C VAL A 155 -25.63 9.75 6.90
N ARG A 156 -25.33 10.82 6.16
CA ARG A 156 -25.98 12.12 6.38
C ARG A 156 -27.47 12.11 6.04
N ARG A 157 -27.89 11.28 5.09
CA ARG A 157 -29.26 11.21 4.58
C ARG A 157 -30.11 10.15 5.27
N ASP A 158 -29.53 9.29 6.10
CA ASP A 158 -30.27 8.29 6.84
C ASP A 158 -31.00 8.89 8.05
N THR A 159 -32.29 9.14 7.86
CA THR A 159 -33.20 9.64 8.88
C THR A 159 -33.83 8.53 9.72
N GLU A 160 -33.70 7.27 9.32
CA GLU A 160 -34.37 6.12 9.93
C GLU A 160 -33.42 5.19 10.70
N GLY A 161 -32.10 5.45 10.65
CA GLY A 161 -31.09 4.64 11.33
C GLY A 161 -30.99 3.23 10.76
N LYS A 162 -31.21 3.09 9.45
CA LYS A 162 -31.27 1.79 8.74
C LYS A 162 -29.97 1.43 8.02
N LEU A 163 -28.95 2.27 8.09
CA LEU A 163 -27.69 1.98 7.41
C LEU A 163 -26.88 0.89 8.11
N GLU A 164 -26.09 0.21 7.29
CA GLU A 164 -25.15 -0.84 7.71
C GLU A 164 -23.86 -0.27 8.33
N VAL A 165 -23.64 1.06 8.24
CA VAL A 165 -22.43 1.73 8.73
C VAL A 165 -22.76 2.99 9.52
N ASP A 166 -22.23 3.07 10.74
CA ASP A 166 -22.40 4.21 11.65
C ASP A 166 -21.39 5.33 11.40
N LYS A 167 -21.75 6.54 11.83
CA LYS A 167 -20.93 7.76 11.61
C LYS A 167 -19.50 7.65 12.15
N GLU A 168 -19.32 6.92 13.24
CA GLU A 168 -18.03 6.75 13.91
C GLU A 168 -17.06 5.81 13.17
N HIS A 169 -17.55 4.98 12.24
CA HIS A 169 -16.71 4.10 11.43
C HIS A 169 -16.31 4.74 10.09
N LEU A 170 -17.03 5.78 9.64
CA LEU A 170 -16.84 6.37 8.32
C LEU A 170 -15.40 6.86 8.07
N ASN A 171 -14.77 7.48 9.06
CA ASN A 171 -13.46 8.11 8.90
C ASN A 171 -12.30 7.19 9.30
N ARG A 172 -12.58 5.95 9.67
CA ARG A 172 -11.55 4.96 9.99
C ARG A 172 -10.76 4.60 8.73
N LEU A 173 -9.47 4.31 8.90
CA LEU A 173 -8.55 4.01 7.80
C LEU A 173 -9.05 2.85 6.92
N GLY A 174 -9.75 1.88 7.50
CA GLY A 174 -10.41 0.80 6.80
C GLY A 174 -11.33 1.31 5.68
N ASN A 175 -12.19 2.29 5.96
CA ASN A 175 -13.15 2.81 4.99
C ASN A 175 -12.55 3.74 3.92
N LEU A 176 -11.29 4.13 4.04
CA LEU A 176 -10.64 5.11 3.15
C LEU A 176 -9.74 4.43 2.13
N CYS A 177 -9.66 4.95 0.91
CA CYS A 177 -8.74 4.48 -0.11
C CYS A 177 -8.24 5.62 -0.99
N LEU A 178 -7.16 5.38 -1.73
CA LEU A 178 -6.60 6.36 -2.64
C LEU A 178 -6.99 6.03 -4.08
N LEU A 179 -7.59 7.01 -4.75
CA LEU A 179 -8.02 6.98 -6.14
C LEU A 179 -7.47 8.17 -6.93
N THR A 180 -7.66 8.15 -8.25
CA THR A 180 -7.52 9.37 -9.05
C THR A 180 -8.72 10.29 -8.79
N ARG A 181 -8.57 11.60 -9.01
CA ARG A 181 -9.70 12.55 -8.93
C ARG A 181 -10.84 12.18 -9.86
N SER A 182 -10.52 11.70 -11.07
CA SER A 182 -11.53 11.30 -12.05
C SER A 182 -12.34 10.09 -11.60
N GLU A 183 -11.71 9.12 -10.93
CA GLU A 183 -12.41 7.95 -10.41
C GLU A 183 -13.24 8.29 -9.17
N ASN A 184 -12.68 9.09 -8.25
CA ASN A 184 -13.43 9.55 -7.08
C ASN A 184 -14.69 10.33 -7.50
N SER A 185 -14.57 11.30 -8.42
CA SER A 185 -15.72 12.10 -8.89
C SER A 185 -16.89 11.28 -9.47
N LYS A 186 -16.65 10.06 -9.96
CA LYS A 186 -17.70 9.17 -10.48
C LYS A 186 -18.35 8.32 -9.39
N ARG A 187 -17.73 8.22 -8.22
CA ARG A 187 -18.01 7.22 -7.18
C ARG A 187 -18.54 7.81 -5.87
N SER A 188 -18.36 9.10 -5.62
CA SER A 188 -18.48 9.73 -4.28
C SER A 188 -19.79 9.44 -3.51
N ASN A 189 -20.88 9.06 -4.19
CA ASN A 189 -22.19 8.82 -3.57
C ASN A 189 -22.76 7.40 -3.79
N ILE A 190 -21.95 6.49 -4.32
CA ILE A 190 -22.34 5.12 -4.63
C ILE A 190 -22.04 4.22 -3.41
N ASN A 191 -22.90 3.27 -3.09
CA ASN A 191 -22.65 2.34 -1.98
C ASN A 191 -21.49 1.36 -2.32
N PRO A 192 -20.87 0.70 -1.32
CA PRO A 192 -19.74 -0.20 -1.55
C PRO A 192 -20.00 -1.28 -2.61
N THR A 193 -21.11 -2.01 -2.50
CA THR A 193 -21.47 -3.11 -3.40
C THR A 193 -21.58 -2.63 -4.85
N GLU A 194 -22.22 -1.49 -5.07
CA GLU A 194 -22.33 -0.87 -6.40
C GLU A 194 -20.98 -0.32 -6.89
N LYS A 195 -20.15 0.30 -6.04
CA LYS A 195 -18.81 0.76 -6.40
C LYS A 195 -17.93 -0.39 -6.90
N VAL A 196 -18.02 -1.54 -6.25
CA VAL A 196 -17.24 -2.73 -6.62
C VAL A 196 -17.77 -3.36 -7.90
N LYS A 197 -19.07 -3.29 -8.16
CA LYS A 197 -19.70 -3.83 -9.37
C LYS A 197 -19.50 -2.97 -10.61
N LEU A 198 -19.56 -1.64 -10.47
CA LEU A 198 -19.61 -0.71 -11.60
C LEU A 198 -18.23 -0.32 -12.16
N PHE A 199 -17.16 -0.54 -11.39
CA PHE A 199 -15.84 -0.03 -11.74
C PHE A 199 -14.78 -1.13 -11.81
N ASN A 200 -13.79 -0.93 -12.69
CA ASN A 200 -12.68 -1.86 -12.81
C ASN A 200 -11.81 -1.85 -11.56
N ILE A 201 -11.79 -2.97 -10.85
CA ILE A 201 -11.01 -3.22 -9.63
C ILE A 201 -9.52 -3.32 -9.96
N ASP A 202 -9.17 -3.93 -11.10
CA ASP A 202 -7.78 -4.19 -11.48
C ASP A 202 -6.99 -2.92 -11.80
N ASP A 203 -7.64 -1.79 -12.06
CA ASP A 203 -6.93 -0.52 -12.27
C ASP A 203 -6.70 0.27 -10.96
N GLN A 204 -7.18 -0.22 -9.82
CA GLN A 204 -7.16 0.52 -8.55
C GLN A 204 -5.92 0.24 -7.68
N SER A 205 -5.82 1.00 -6.58
CA SER A 205 -4.85 0.77 -5.49
C SER A 205 -5.01 -0.63 -4.91
N LEU A 206 -3.93 -1.21 -4.37
CA LEU A 206 -3.98 -2.52 -3.73
C LEU A 206 -4.94 -2.51 -2.54
N LYS A 207 -4.92 -1.42 -1.76
CA LYS A 207 -5.89 -1.24 -0.68
C LYS A 207 -7.34 -1.33 -1.20
N PHE A 208 -7.67 -0.65 -2.30
CA PHE A 208 -9.02 -0.74 -2.88
C PHE A 208 -9.36 -2.16 -3.35
N ARG A 209 -8.42 -2.90 -3.93
CA ARG A 209 -8.65 -4.30 -4.35
C ARG A 209 -9.00 -5.21 -3.17
N ILE A 210 -8.33 -5.03 -2.03
CA ILE A 210 -8.66 -5.74 -0.78
C ILE A 210 -10.06 -5.37 -0.30
N MET A 211 -10.36 -4.07 -0.24
CA MET A 211 -11.68 -3.59 0.18
C MET A 211 -12.80 -4.13 -0.72
N ALA A 212 -12.56 -4.20 -2.04
CA ALA A 212 -13.46 -4.78 -3.01
C ALA A 212 -13.69 -6.28 -2.78
N ALA A 213 -12.63 -7.03 -2.46
CA ALA A 213 -12.74 -8.45 -2.13
C ALA A 213 -13.56 -8.70 -0.86
N ILE A 214 -13.32 -7.92 0.20
CA ILE A 214 -14.10 -7.99 1.45
C ILE A 214 -15.59 -7.67 1.16
N THR A 215 -15.84 -6.63 0.36
CA THR A 215 -17.21 -6.26 -0.05
C THR A 215 -17.92 -7.38 -0.83
N GLN A 216 -17.17 -8.14 -1.66
CA GLN A 216 -17.72 -9.27 -2.43
C GLN A 216 -17.91 -10.55 -1.60
N GLY A 217 -17.22 -10.67 -0.47
CA GLY A 217 -17.31 -11.79 0.45
C GLY A 217 -18.30 -11.50 1.58
N PRO A 218 -17.83 -11.21 2.81
CA PRO A 218 -18.69 -10.97 3.97
C PRO A 218 -19.59 -9.74 3.86
N GLY A 219 -19.23 -8.74 3.05
CA GLY A 219 -19.93 -7.46 2.96
C GLY A 219 -19.08 -6.29 3.46
N TRP A 220 -19.68 -5.10 3.56
CA TRP A 220 -18.98 -3.89 3.99
C TRP A 220 -19.79 -3.11 5.04
N ASP A 221 -19.66 -3.54 6.30
CA ASP A 221 -20.32 -2.99 7.48
C ASP A 221 -19.29 -2.41 8.48
N ASN A 222 -19.75 -2.05 9.69
CA ASN A 222 -18.90 -1.57 10.78
C ASN A 222 -17.76 -2.54 11.11
N ASP A 223 -18.07 -3.84 11.26
CA ASP A 223 -17.09 -4.87 11.64
C ASP A 223 -16.02 -5.08 10.56
N ALA A 224 -16.42 -5.04 9.28
CA ALA A 224 -15.50 -5.11 8.16
C ALA A 224 -14.56 -3.90 8.09
N ILE A 225 -15.08 -2.69 8.37
CA ILE A 225 -14.26 -1.46 8.43
C ILE A 225 -13.23 -1.56 9.55
N ASP A 226 -13.64 -2.04 10.72
CA ASP A 226 -12.80 -2.13 11.91
C ASP A 226 -11.72 -3.19 11.73
N THR A 227 -12.13 -4.39 11.33
CA THR A 227 -11.21 -5.49 11.02
C THR A 227 -10.20 -5.08 9.94
N HIS A 228 -10.63 -4.37 8.90
CA HIS A 228 -9.70 -3.88 7.87
C HIS A 228 -8.76 -2.79 8.41
N THR A 229 -9.22 -1.93 9.31
CA THR A 229 -8.40 -0.92 9.99
C THR A 229 -7.31 -1.59 10.85
N GLU A 230 -7.70 -2.59 11.65
CA GLU A 230 -6.79 -3.36 12.50
C GLU A 230 -5.75 -4.13 11.69
N ASN A 231 -6.17 -4.86 10.64
CA ASN A 231 -5.25 -5.57 9.76
C ASN A 231 -4.21 -4.63 9.10
N LEU A 232 -4.62 -3.41 8.70
CA LEU A 232 -3.67 -2.42 8.18
C LEU A 232 -2.71 -1.91 9.26
N HIS A 233 -3.22 -1.69 10.47
CA HIS A 233 -2.39 -1.30 11.60
C HIS A 233 -1.35 -2.38 11.92
N GLU A 234 -1.75 -3.64 12.06
CA GLU A 234 -0.85 -4.76 12.30
C GLU A 234 0.23 -4.86 11.21
N LEU A 235 -0.16 -4.78 9.93
CA LEU A 235 0.76 -4.82 8.80
C LEU A 235 1.80 -3.70 8.85
N ILE A 236 1.36 -2.47 9.10
CA ILE A 236 2.22 -1.30 9.17
C ILE A 236 3.13 -1.37 10.41
N SER A 237 2.60 -1.75 11.56
CA SER A 237 3.33 -1.89 12.82
C SER A 237 4.39 -2.98 12.75
N ALA A 238 4.06 -4.15 12.19
CA ALA A 238 5.03 -5.20 11.90
C ALA A 238 6.18 -4.65 11.05
N LEU A 239 5.87 -3.88 10.02
CA LEU A 239 6.87 -3.30 9.12
C LEU A 239 7.76 -2.22 9.73
N ILE A 240 7.18 -1.35 10.57
CA ILE A 240 7.93 -0.35 11.33
C ILE A 240 8.92 -1.05 12.27
N ASN A 241 8.48 -2.13 12.91
CA ASN A 241 9.29 -2.89 13.87
C ASN A 241 10.39 -3.73 13.20
N LEU A 242 10.24 -4.05 11.92
CA LEU A 242 11.27 -4.69 11.08
C LEU A 242 12.41 -3.73 10.69
N ARG A 243 12.83 -2.84 11.60
CA ARG A 243 13.94 -1.90 11.45
C ARG A 243 15.03 -2.54 10.56
N PRO A 244 15.50 -1.87 9.49
CA PRO A 244 16.59 -2.44 8.71
C PRO A 244 17.73 -2.69 9.68
N LEU A 245 18.20 -3.93 9.74
CA LEU A 245 19.42 -4.30 10.45
C LEU A 245 20.47 -3.23 10.13
N ASP A 246 21.05 -2.64 11.18
CA ASP A 246 22.02 -1.55 11.09
C ASP A 246 22.98 -1.79 9.92
N CYS A 247 23.14 -0.75 9.09
CA CYS A 247 24.06 -0.76 7.96
C CYS A 247 25.50 -0.72 8.44
#